data_AF-A0A6G3T8E6-F1
#
_entry.id   AF-A0A6G3T8E6-F1
#
_cell.length_a   1.000
_cell.length_b   1.000
_cell.length_c   1.000
_cell.angle_alpha   90.00
_cell.angle_beta   90.00
_cell.angle_gamma   90.00
#
_symmetry.space_group_name_H-M   'P 1'
#
loop_
_entity.id
_entity.type
_entity.pdbx_description
1 polymer ?
#
loop_
_entity_poly.entity_id
_entity_poly.type
_entity_poly.pdbx_seq_one_letter_code
_entity_poly.pdbx_strand_id
1 'polypeptide(L)' 'LTARLGLPAPGGHRFGDDLPALRVRLATGPLLDAGTDERRAECLLSPDPLELPHVQRALTGLKSVFDGLRDAQRW' A
#
# COMPACT_ATOMS: atom_id res chain seq x y z
N LEU A 1 -6.35 -3.27 -9.21
CA LEU A 1 -5.58 -2.54 -8.18
C LEU A 1 -4.15 -2.22 -8.65
N THR A 2 -3.41 -3.20 -9.20
CA THR A 2 -2.06 -2.98 -9.79
C THR A 2 -1.97 -1.73 -10.67
N ALA A 3 -2.87 -1.57 -11.64
CA ALA A 3 -2.87 -0.40 -12.53
C ALA A 3 -3.11 0.95 -11.81
N ARG A 4 -3.88 0.95 -10.71
CA ARG A 4 -4.15 2.17 -9.93
C ARG A 4 -3.03 2.54 -8.98
N LEU A 5 -2.31 1.55 -8.44
CA LEU A 5 -1.18 1.78 -7.53
C LEU A 5 0.17 1.89 -8.25
N GLY A 6 0.27 1.49 -9.52
CA GLY A 6 1.54 1.43 -10.26
C GLY A 6 2.52 0.37 -9.73
N LEU A 7 2.08 -0.53 -8.85
CA LEU A 7 2.89 -1.57 -8.22
C LEU A 7 2.13 -2.90 -8.14
N PRO A 8 2.83 -4.05 -8.04
CA PRO A 8 2.19 -5.36 -7.97
C PRO A 8 1.22 -5.46 -6.79
N ALA A 9 -0.04 -5.77 -7.08
CA ALA A 9 -1.09 -6.03 -6.10
C ALA A 9 -1.70 -7.43 -6.31
N PRO A 10 -0.91 -8.51 -6.10
CA PRO A 10 -1.39 -9.88 -6.29
C PRO A 10 -2.52 -10.24 -5.31
N GLY A 11 -3.36 -11.18 -5.73
CA GLY A 11 -4.40 -11.76 -4.88
C GLY A 11 -3.82 -12.30 -3.56
N GLY A 12 -4.53 -12.07 -2.47
CA GLY A 12 -4.12 -12.44 -1.12
C GLY A 12 -4.90 -13.59 -0.52
N HIS A 13 -5.80 -14.23 -1.28
CA HIS A 13 -6.59 -15.36 -0.79
C HIS A 13 -5.70 -16.52 -0.35
N ARG A 14 -6.00 -17.04 0.82
CA ARG A 14 -5.47 -18.28 1.38
C ARG A 14 -6.55 -19.35 1.32
N PHE A 15 -6.12 -20.61 1.39
CA PHE A 15 -7.06 -21.72 1.49
C PHE A 15 -7.95 -21.55 2.73
N GLY A 16 -9.26 -21.77 2.56
CA GLY A 16 -10.26 -21.57 3.63
C GLY A 16 -10.75 -20.14 3.79
N ASP A 17 -10.26 -19.18 3.00
CA ASP A 17 -10.87 -17.86 2.94
C ASP A 17 -12.26 -17.89 2.30
N ASP A 18 -13.12 -16.99 2.77
CA ASP A 18 -14.42 -16.75 2.16
C ASP A 18 -14.26 -16.23 0.73
N LEU A 19 -14.95 -16.86 -0.23
CA LEU A 19 -14.84 -16.56 -1.67
C LEU A 19 -15.16 -15.10 -2.03
N PRO A 20 -16.21 -14.47 -1.50
CA PRO A 20 -16.49 -13.05 -1.76
C PRO A 20 -15.52 -12.08 -1.05
N ALA A 21 -14.70 -12.53 -0.09
CA ALA A 21 -13.84 -11.62 0.68
C ALA A 21 -12.64 -11.17 -0.16
N LEU A 22 -12.67 -9.95 -0.70
CA LEU A 22 -11.56 -9.42 -1.51
C LEU A 22 -10.26 -9.31 -0.69
N ARG A 23 -9.24 -10.08 -1.07
CA ARG A 23 -7.90 -10.01 -0.46
C ARG A 23 -6.81 -9.68 -1.46
N VAL A 24 -5.90 -8.81 -1.05
CA VAL A 24 -4.71 -8.40 -1.79
C VAL A 24 -3.49 -8.45 -0.89
N ARG A 25 -2.33 -8.78 -1.46
CA ARG A 25 -1.02 -8.60 -0.80
C ARG A 25 -0.32 -7.38 -1.39
N LEU A 26 0.14 -6.49 -0.51
CA LEU A 26 0.95 -5.33 -0.88
C LEU A 26 2.33 -5.48 -0.22
N ALA A 27 3.39 -5.35 -1.01
CA ALA A 27 4.74 -5.34 -0.48
C ALA A 27 5.05 -3.94 0.06
N THR A 28 5.48 -3.85 1.33
CA THR A 28 5.74 -2.58 2.01
C THR A 28 6.92 -1.81 1.39
N GLY A 29 7.94 -2.51 0.88
CA GLY A 29 9.09 -1.88 0.21
C GLY A 29 8.67 -1.00 -0.97
N PRO A 30 8.09 -1.58 -2.04
CA PRO A 30 7.56 -0.81 -3.18
C PRO A 30 6.45 0.18 -2.79
N LEU A 31 5.58 -0.19 -1.83
CA LEU A 31 4.47 0.66 -1.41
C LEU A 31 4.94 1.96 -0.75
N LEU A 32 5.94 1.90 0.12
CA LEU A 32 6.40 3.04 0.92
C LEU A 32 7.46 3.88 0.21
N ASP A 33 7.67 3.67 -1.10
CA ASP A 33 8.74 4.32 -1.87
C ASP A 33 10.14 4.10 -1.24
N ALA A 34 10.26 3.00 -0.49
CA ALA A 34 11.47 2.56 0.22
C ALA A 34 12.39 1.76 -0.73
N GLY A 35 12.33 2.06 -2.04
CA GLY A 35 13.08 1.36 -3.08
C GLY A 35 14.59 1.54 -2.96
N THR A 36 15.03 2.65 -2.36
CA THR A 36 16.43 2.96 -2.07
C THR A 36 16.84 2.47 -0.68
N ASP A 37 18.10 2.05 -0.53
CA ASP A 37 18.62 1.60 0.76
C ASP A 37 18.62 2.74 1.80
N GLU A 38 18.81 3.98 1.38
CA GLU A 38 18.82 5.19 2.22
C GLU A 38 17.47 5.41 2.89
N ARG A 39 16.38 5.45 2.12
CA ARG A 39 15.01 5.59 2.67
C ARG A 39 14.61 4.44 3.59
N ARG A 40 15.10 3.22 3.31
CA ARG A 40 14.91 2.09 4.23
C ARG A 40 15.65 2.32 5.55
N ALA A 41 16.89 2.79 5.50
CA ALA A 41 17.65 3.13 6.70
C ALA A 41 16.98 4.26 7.49
N GLU A 42 16.49 5.31 6.82
CA GLU A 42 15.73 6.40 7.46
C GLU A 42 14.50 5.87 8.20
N CYS A 43 13.71 4.98 7.58
CA CYS A 43 12.57 4.35 8.24
C CYS A 43 12.99 3.50 9.46
N LEU A 44 14.10 2.77 9.37
CA LEU A 44 14.58 1.89 10.45
C LEU A 44 15.16 2.67 11.64
N LEU A 45 15.74 3.84 11.37
CA LEU A 45 16.42 4.66 12.38
C LEU A 45 15.52 5.77 12.95
N SER A 46 14.41 6.09 12.29
CA SER A 46 13.49 7.12 12.77
C SER A 46 12.77 6.65 14.05
N PRO A 47 12.70 7.49 15.10
CA PRO A 47 11.84 7.22 16.25
C PRO A 47 10.35 7.32 15.88
N ASP A 48 10.03 8.03 14.78
CA ASP A 48 8.69 8.16 14.24
C ASP A 48 8.70 8.02 12.70
N PRO A 49 8.70 6.78 12.17
CA PRO A 49 8.79 6.55 10.73
C PRO A 49 7.54 6.97 9.96
N LEU A 50 6.39 7.15 10.64
CA LEU A 50 5.15 7.55 9.99
C LEU A 50 5.13 9.04 9.67
N GLU A 51 5.95 9.85 10.34
CA GLU A 51 6.12 11.28 10.07
C GLU A 51 7.11 11.57 8.94
N LEU A 52 7.80 10.56 8.40
CA LEU A 52 8.70 10.74 7.26
C LEU A 52 7.92 11.17 6.01
N PRO A 53 8.32 12.25 5.30
CA PRO A 53 7.56 12.77 4.17
C PRO A 53 7.30 11.77 3.03
N HIS A 54 8.25 10.87 2.77
CA HIS A 54 8.06 9.84 1.73
C HIS A 54 7.04 8.77 2.15
N VAL A 55 7.01 8.40 3.43
CA VAL A 55 6.01 7.48 4.01
C VAL A 55 4.63 8.11 4.00
N GLN A 56 4.48 9.36 4.45
CA GLN A 56 3.19 10.05 4.43
C GLN A 56 2.62 10.19 3.01
N ARG A 57 3.46 10.54 2.02
CA ARG A 57 3.03 10.61 0.61
C ARG A 57 2.57 9.25 0.09
N ALA A 58 3.31 8.19 0.37
CA ALA A 58 2.95 6.83 -0.02
C ALA A 58 1.59 6.40 0.57
N LEU A 59 1.40 6.61 1.88
CA LEU A 59 0.15 6.26 2.57
C LEU A 59 -1.03 7.12 2.11
N THR A 60 -0.80 8.41 1.82
CA THR A 60 -1.82 9.31 1.26
C THR A 60 -2.24 8.86 -0.14
N GLY A 61 -1.29 8.46 -1.00
CA GLY A 61 -1.58 7.90 -2.31
C GLY A 61 -2.38 6.59 -2.21
N LEU A 62 -2.00 5.70 -1.29
CA LEU A 62 -2.74 4.47 -1.02
C LEU A 62 -4.20 4.77 -0.61
N LYS A 63 -4.39 5.67 0.36
CA LYS A 63 -5.72 6.11 0.81
C LYS A 63 -6.54 6.65 -0.37
N SER A 64 -5.97 7.52 -1.19
CA SER A 64 -6.66 8.09 -2.35
C SER A 64 -7.15 7.02 -3.33
N VAL A 65 -6.37 5.97 -3.58
CA VAL A 65 -6.79 4.87 -4.46
C VAL A 65 -7.95 4.09 -3.86
N PHE A 66 -7.92 3.80 -2.56
CA PHE A 66 -9.02 3.09 -1.89
C PHE A 66 -10.29 3.93 -1.75
N ASP A 67 -10.15 5.24 -1.50
CA ASP A 67 -11.28 6.17 -1.50
C ASP A 67 -11.96 6.20 -2.88
N GLY A 68 -11.17 6.29 -3.96
CA GLY A 68 -11.70 6.23 -5.32
C GLY A 68 -12.39 4.88 -5.67
N LEU A 69 -11.92 3.76 -5.11
CA LEU A 69 -12.59 2.46 -5.26
C LEU A 69 -13.91 2.39 -4.50
N ARG A 70 -13.93 2.93 -3.28
CA ARG A 70 -15.14 3.01 -2.46
C ARG A 70 -16.20 3.84 -3.16
N ASP A 71 -15.82 5.00 -3.70
CA ASP A 71 -16.73 5.88 -4.41
C ASP A 71 -17.24 5.21 -5.69
N ALA A 72 -16.38 4.53 -6.46
CA ALA A 72 -16.82 3.79 -7.64
C ALA A 72 -17.81 2.65 -7.35
N GLN A 73 -17.87 2.14 -6.12
CA GLN A 73 -18.82 1.09 -5.70
C GLN A 73 -20.17 1.66 -5.23
N ARG A 74 -20.26 2.98 -4.99
CA ARG A 74 -21.50 3.66 -4.55
C ARG A 74 -22.39 4.10 -5.72
N TRP A 75 -21.91 3.95 -6.94
CA TRP A 75 -22.55 4.35 -8.20
C TRP A 75 -22.71 3.10 -9.08
#